data_AF-A0A7X5JBD4-F1
#
_entry.id   AF-A0A7X5JBD4-F1
#
_cell.length_a   1.000
_cell.length_b   1.000
_cell.length_c   1.000
_cell.angle_alpha   90.00
_cell.angle_beta   90.00
_cell.angle_gamma   90.00
#
_symmetry.space_group_name_H-M   'P 1'
#
loop_
_entity.id
_entity.type
_entity.pdbx_description
1 polymer ?
#
loop_
_entity_poly.entity_id
_entity_poly.type
_entity_poly.pdbx_seq_one_letter_code
_entity_poly.pdbx_strand_id
1 'polypeptide(L)'
;VLTDWLVIGAHDLTTNGSALFFWDGISGTYNRVLRIPNVSCPAGVVDKNRLYLITGDGWINYFDGSGLVKLNRFPDIEAGDISFQINQNAVKVHNGVILMGVKAHGFNMEKRYYAGGIWVFNPITNALYFRNTLSHGGITNISDTGVIQVGSIQLTLNSDQFFVGWDKGGTNRYLLDVNHDGGSYRPYNWNAIVVSPIFDDEPYRRKRFIQEVLNFWKPLLDTPFARFVVKYNTTEKYQKYTAFATGGTSTYFTVSFGIGNFEVGDEVTVVAGSGAGQIRHVQSIDTALNRVYVDETLYNSENGNEYNNTSYLLVTPFKKAGVIKGSDNIGAVNKLLRFNARAKKIQIKVEVWSPSGFVGEWDMGLRDMSTIYIPDRTIK
;
A
#
# COMPACT_ATOMS: atom_id res chain seq x y z
N VAL A 1 -39.02 -9.05 10.24
CA VAL A 1 -39.19 -7.66 9.77
C VAL A 1 -37.86 -6.97 9.95
N LEU A 2 -37.11 -6.73 8.87
CA LEU A 2 -35.89 -5.93 8.94
C LEU A 2 -36.34 -4.48 8.99
N THR A 3 -36.41 -3.89 10.18
CA THR A 3 -36.64 -2.46 10.33
C THR A 3 -35.43 -1.74 9.74
N ASP A 4 -35.65 -0.79 8.84
CA ASP A 4 -34.59 0.08 8.33
C ASP A 4 -34.13 0.98 9.48
N TRP A 5 -33.00 0.61 10.10
CA TRP A 5 -32.40 1.38 11.17
C TRP A 5 -31.52 2.48 10.57
N LEU A 6 -31.70 3.73 11.00
CA LEU A 6 -30.64 4.71 10.94
C LEU A 6 -29.57 4.30 11.95
N VAL A 7 -28.31 4.24 11.50
CA VAL A 7 -27.17 3.95 12.37
C VAL A 7 -26.33 5.21 12.53
N ILE A 8 -26.15 5.64 13.77
CA ILE A 8 -25.35 6.81 14.14
C ILE A 8 -24.11 6.32 14.89
N GLY A 9 -22.94 6.59 14.32
CA GLY A 9 -21.66 6.37 14.99
C GLY A 9 -21.29 7.57 15.85
N ALA A 10 -20.91 7.33 17.10
CA ALA A 10 -20.32 8.34 17.97
C ALA A 10 -18.95 7.87 18.46
N HIS A 11 -18.02 8.81 18.58
CA HIS A 11 -16.70 8.59 19.15
C HIS A 11 -16.55 9.40 20.42
N ASP A 12 -16.14 8.73 21.49
CA ASP A 12 -15.80 9.34 22.76
C ASP A 12 -14.30 9.63 22.82
N LEU A 13 -13.95 10.91 22.76
CA LEU A 13 -12.57 11.38 22.78
C LEU A 13 -11.90 11.16 24.15
N THR A 14 -12.66 10.93 25.23
CA THR A 14 -12.10 10.75 26.58
C THR A 14 -11.68 9.32 26.86
N THR A 15 -12.46 8.34 26.39
CA THR A 15 -12.19 6.90 26.55
C THR A 15 -11.56 6.27 25.32
N ASN A 16 -11.42 7.04 24.23
CA ASN A 16 -11.08 6.56 22.89
C ASN A 16 -12.02 5.44 22.39
N GLY A 17 -13.21 5.31 23.00
CA GLY A 17 -14.23 4.34 22.63
C GLY A 17 -15.18 4.86 21.56
N SER A 18 -16.03 3.99 21.06
CA SER A 18 -17.10 4.34 20.14
C SER A 18 -18.41 3.67 20.55
N ALA A 19 -19.51 4.23 20.06
CA ALA A 19 -20.83 3.62 20.18
C ALA A 19 -21.57 3.73 18.85
N LEU A 20 -22.38 2.72 18.55
CA LEU A 20 -23.34 2.75 17.45
C LEU A 20 -24.74 2.81 18.04
N PHE A 21 -25.49 3.82 17.65
CA PHE A 21 -26.89 3.97 18.01
C PHE A 21 -27.76 3.57 16.82
N PHE A 22 -28.71 2.68 17.06
CA PHE A 22 -29.69 2.23 16.07
C PHE A 22 -31.02 2.90 16.40
N TRP A 23 -31.57 3.61 15.42
CA TRP A 23 -32.75 4.42 15.57
C TRP A 23 -33.73 4.22 14.41
N ASP A 24 -35.02 4.09 14.71
CA ASP A 24 -36.08 3.85 13.72
C ASP A 24 -36.53 5.11 12.96
N GLY A 25 -35.95 6.27 13.26
CA GLY A 25 -36.31 7.53 12.59
C GLY A 25 -37.52 8.24 13.19
N ILE A 26 -38.25 7.62 14.11
CA ILE A 26 -39.55 8.12 14.61
C ILE A 26 -39.65 8.13 16.15
N SER A 27 -38.93 7.25 16.83
CA SER A 27 -38.90 7.16 18.29
C SER A 27 -38.21 8.38 18.88
N GLY A 28 -38.63 8.82 20.07
CA GLY A 28 -37.98 9.93 20.77
C GLY A 28 -36.53 9.64 21.21
N THR A 29 -36.13 8.36 21.24
CA THR A 29 -34.78 7.90 21.60
C THR A 29 -34.32 6.78 20.67
N TYR A 30 -33.02 6.47 20.69
CA TYR A 30 -32.49 5.29 20.02
C TYR A 30 -33.09 4.00 20.61
N ASN A 31 -33.22 2.98 19.77
CA ASN A 31 -33.84 1.71 20.12
C ASN A 31 -32.80 0.69 20.60
N ARG A 32 -31.54 0.84 20.17
CA ARG A 32 -30.43 -0.01 20.58
C ARG A 32 -29.10 0.75 20.54
N VAL A 33 -28.20 0.38 21.43
CA VAL A 33 -26.80 0.82 21.41
C VAL A 33 -25.85 -0.36 21.40
N LEU A 34 -24.82 -0.31 20.56
CA LEU A 34 -23.64 -1.19 20.64
C LEU A 34 -22.46 -0.34 21.12
N ARG A 35 -21.89 -0.68 22.28
CA ARG A 35 -20.68 -0.04 22.78
C ARG A 35 -19.44 -0.78 22.28
N ILE A 36 -18.46 -0.02 21.81
CA ILE A 36 -17.18 -0.48 21.31
C ILE A 36 -16.10 0.18 22.19
N PRO A 37 -15.73 -0.44 23.32
CA PRO A 37 -14.80 0.17 24.26
C PRO A 37 -13.39 0.26 23.67
N ASN A 38 -12.66 1.33 24.01
CA ASN A 38 -11.22 1.53 23.74
C ASN A 38 -10.80 1.49 22.26
N VAL A 39 -11.74 1.58 21.32
CA VAL A 39 -11.44 1.60 19.89
C VAL A 39 -12.36 2.63 19.22
N SER A 40 -11.76 3.52 18.43
CA SER A 40 -12.50 4.46 17.61
C SER A 40 -13.15 3.77 16.41
N CYS A 41 -14.27 4.31 15.94
CA CYS A 41 -14.95 3.87 14.72
C CYS A 41 -15.03 5.05 13.73
N PRO A 42 -13.93 5.38 13.03
CA PRO A 42 -13.83 6.58 12.20
C PRO A 42 -14.83 6.64 11.04
N ALA A 43 -15.26 5.49 10.52
CA ALA A 43 -16.17 5.43 9.39
C ALA A 43 -16.93 4.11 9.32
N GLY A 44 -18.07 4.15 8.64
CA GLY A 44 -18.88 2.98 8.34
C GLY A 44 -19.72 3.20 7.10
N VAL A 45 -20.22 2.12 6.52
CA VAL A 45 -21.09 2.17 5.35
C VAL A 45 -22.02 0.96 5.33
N VAL A 46 -23.18 1.13 4.72
CA VAL A 46 -24.13 0.05 4.52
C VAL A 46 -24.08 -0.40 3.06
N ASP A 47 -23.92 -1.70 2.82
CA ASP A 47 -24.09 -2.34 1.51
C ASP A 47 -25.04 -3.54 1.65
N LYS A 48 -26.06 -3.64 0.80
CA LYS A 48 -27.02 -4.78 0.77
C LYS A 48 -27.52 -5.20 2.16
N ASN A 49 -28.00 -4.23 2.96
CA ASN A 49 -28.47 -4.41 4.34
C ASN A 49 -27.43 -4.96 5.33
N ARG A 50 -26.14 -4.81 5.02
CA ARG A 50 -25.04 -5.14 5.92
C ARG A 50 -24.31 -3.87 6.31
N LEU A 51 -24.18 -3.65 7.61
CA LEU A 51 -23.39 -2.55 8.16
C LEU A 51 -21.93 -2.99 8.27
N TYR A 52 -21.08 -2.28 7.54
CA TYR A 52 -19.63 -2.40 7.61
C TYR A 52 -19.06 -1.23 8.40
N LEU A 53 -18.08 -1.51 9.24
CA LEU A 53 -17.46 -0.53 10.12
C LEU A 53 -15.95 -0.67 10.06
N ILE A 54 -15.28 0.47 10.01
CA ILE A 54 -13.83 0.53 10.05
C ILE A 54 -13.45 1.06 11.42
N THR A 55 -12.66 0.29 12.15
CA THR A 55 -12.20 0.63 13.49
C THR A 55 -10.78 1.19 13.45
N GLY A 56 -10.43 2.02 14.43
CA GLY A 56 -9.14 2.73 14.50
C GLY A 56 -7.92 1.82 14.66
N ASP A 57 -8.13 0.56 15.03
CA ASP A 57 -7.11 -0.48 15.03
C ASP A 57 -6.94 -1.16 13.65
N GLY A 58 -7.58 -0.62 12.61
CA GLY A 58 -7.44 -0.99 11.21
C GLY A 58 -8.35 -2.14 10.76
N TRP A 59 -9.24 -2.64 11.62
CA TRP A 59 -10.16 -3.71 11.22
C TRP A 59 -11.34 -3.18 10.42
N ILE A 60 -11.69 -3.93 9.36
CA ILE A 60 -12.97 -3.86 8.68
C ILE A 60 -13.84 -4.94 9.31
N ASN A 61 -14.99 -4.51 9.82
CA ASN A 61 -15.91 -5.34 10.58
C ASN A 61 -17.27 -5.34 9.91
N TYR A 62 -18.01 -6.42 10.11
CA TYR A 62 -19.43 -6.52 9.80
C TYR A 62 -20.23 -6.61 11.10
N PHE A 63 -21.35 -5.91 11.19
CA PHE A 63 -22.28 -6.04 12.31
C PHE A 63 -23.30 -7.15 12.03
N ASP A 64 -23.24 -8.23 12.82
CA ASP A 64 -24.07 -9.44 12.62
C ASP A 64 -25.45 -9.36 13.28
N GLY A 65 -25.82 -8.19 13.82
CA GLY A 65 -27.03 -8.03 14.62
C GLY A 65 -26.84 -8.31 16.10
N SER A 66 -25.67 -8.78 16.55
CA SER A 66 -25.30 -8.95 17.96
C SER A 66 -24.09 -8.09 18.31
N GLY A 67 -23.06 -8.12 17.47
CA GLY A 67 -21.77 -7.46 17.67
C GLY A 67 -20.97 -7.37 16.36
N LEU A 68 -19.67 -7.09 16.50
CA LEU A 68 -18.77 -6.91 15.36
C LEU A 68 -18.01 -8.19 15.05
N VAL A 69 -18.12 -8.63 13.79
CA VAL A 69 -17.35 -9.73 13.22
C VAL A 69 -16.22 -9.16 12.39
N LYS A 70 -14.98 -9.49 12.75
CA LYS A 70 -13.77 -9.07 12.03
C LYS A 70 -13.67 -9.78 10.68
N LEU A 71 -13.50 -9.01 9.60
CA LEU A 71 -13.40 -9.54 8.24
C LEU A 71 -11.96 -9.51 7.73
N ASN A 72 -11.37 -8.32 7.67
CA ASN A 72 -10.01 -8.09 7.21
C ASN A 72 -9.42 -6.85 7.90
N ARG A 73 -8.11 -6.64 7.79
CA ARG A 73 -7.40 -5.56 8.49
C ARG A 73 -6.39 -4.87 7.59
N PHE A 74 -6.30 -3.55 7.72
CA PHE A 74 -5.19 -2.80 7.15
C PHE A 74 -3.85 -3.30 7.72
N PRO A 75 -2.78 -3.36 6.90
CA PRO A 75 -1.45 -3.77 7.34
C PRO A 75 -0.91 -2.94 8.52
N ASP A 76 -0.44 -3.61 9.57
CA ASP A 76 0.35 -3.06 10.69
C ASP A 76 -0.27 -1.87 11.45
N ILE A 77 -1.58 -1.69 11.36
CA ILE A 77 -2.31 -0.75 12.20
C ILE A 77 -2.49 -1.35 13.58
N GLU A 78 -2.37 -0.53 14.62
CA GLU A 78 -2.63 -0.91 16.01
C GLU A 78 -3.61 0.08 16.64
N ALA A 79 -4.27 -0.32 17.73
CA ALA A 79 -5.16 0.57 18.45
C ALA A 79 -4.37 1.78 18.95
N GLY A 80 -4.85 2.99 18.63
CA GLY A 80 -4.18 4.25 19.00
C GLY A 80 -3.14 4.74 18.00
N ASP A 81 -2.98 4.08 16.84
CA ASP A 81 -2.13 4.59 15.78
C ASP A 81 -2.71 5.89 15.19
N ILE A 82 -2.13 7.02 15.60
CA ILE A 82 -2.54 8.37 15.16
C ILE A 82 -2.46 8.58 13.65
N SER A 83 -1.73 7.71 12.94
CA SER A 83 -1.56 7.79 11.49
C SER A 83 -2.72 7.16 10.72
N PHE A 84 -3.55 6.34 11.36
CA PHE A 84 -4.70 5.73 10.72
C PHE A 84 -5.93 6.63 10.83
N GLN A 85 -6.19 7.37 9.76
CA GLN A 85 -7.35 8.26 9.66
C GLN A 85 -8.10 8.01 8.36
N ILE A 86 -9.41 7.83 8.52
CA ILE A 86 -10.36 7.69 7.43
C ILE A 86 -11.48 8.67 7.70
N ASN A 87 -11.78 9.53 6.73
CA ASN A 87 -12.94 10.42 6.83
C ASN A 87 -14.20 9.62 6.48
N GLN A 88 -15.27 9.75 7.28
CA GLN A 88 -16.56 9.12 7.00
C GLN A 88 -17.09 9.44 5.59
N ASN A 89 -16.83 10.65 5.08
CA ASN A 89 -17.23 11.07 3.75
C ASN A 89 -16.38 10.42 2.64
N ALA A 90 -15.22 9.88 2.99
CA ALA A 90 -14.33 9.14 2.10
C ALA A 90 -14.61 7.63 2.08
N VAL A 91 -15.73 7.16 2.63
CA VAL A 91 -16.19 5.77 2.50
C VAL A 91 -17.47 5.70 1.69
N LYS A 92 -17.47 4.90 0.62
CA LYS A 92 -18.60 4.76 -0.32
C LYS A 92 -18.69 3.35 -0.88
N VAL A 93 -19.92 2.87 -1.11
CA VAL A 93 -20.18 1.63 -1.85
C VAL A 93 -20.28 1.96 -3.32
N HIS A 94 -19.48 1.31 -4.15
CA HIS A 94 -19.51 1.46 -5.59
C HIS A 94 -19.34 0.09 -6.25
N ASN A 95 -20.21 -0.28 -7.18
CA ASN A 95 -20.14 -1.54 -7.93
C ASN A 95 -19.92 -2.80 -7.06
N GLY A 96 -20.56 -2.84 -5.88
CA GLY A 96 -20.50 -3.97 -4.95
C GLY A 96 -19.19 -4.09 -4.15
N VAL A 97 -18.33 -3.07 -4.19
CA VAL A 97 -17.14 -2.95 -3.34
C VAL A 97 -17.22 -1.70 -2.47
N ILE A 98 -16.44 -1.67 -1.39
CA ILE A 98 -16.34 -0.53 -0.48
C ILE A 98 -15.05 0.22 -0.80
N LEU A 99 -15.20 1.44 -1.32
CA LEU A 99 -14.11 2.39 -1.53
C LEU A 99 -13.82 3.12 -0.21
N MET A 100 -12.55 3.27 0.12
CA MET A 100 -12.06 3.94 1.33
C MET A 100 -10.92 4.88 0.98
N GLY A 101 -11.09 6.16 1.23
CA GLY A 101 -10.02 7.15 1.19
C GLY A 101 -9.21 7.10 2.48
N VAL A 102 -7.95 6.70 2.37
CA VAL A 102 -7.06 6.49 3.51
C VAL A 102 -5.91 7.49 3.44
N LYS A 103 -5.65 8.17 4.55
CA LYS A 103 -4.46 9.02 4.72
C LYS A 103 -3.19 8.16 4.64
N ALA A 104 -2.11 8.74 4.11
CA ALA A 104 -0.82 8.06 4.12
C ALA A 104 -0.24 7.90 5.54
N HIS A 105 0.48 6.81 5.76
CA HIS A 105 1.17 6.58 7.03
C HIS A 105 2.28 7.62 7.29
N GLY A 106 2.60 7.84 8.57
CA GLY A 106 3.73 8.67 9.02
C GLY A 106 5.08 7.95 8.98
N PHE A 107 6.11 8.59 9.54
CA PHE A 107 7.51 8.13 9.48
C PHE A 107 7.88 6.98 10.45
N ASN A 108 6.92 6.16 10.91
CA ASN A 108 7.29 5.04 11.78
C ASN A 108 8.04 3.98 10.96
N MET A 109 9.33 3.83 11.25
CA MET A 109 10.21 2.92 10.53
C MET A 109 10.00 1.43 10.88
N GLU A 110 9.24 1.15 11.94
CA GLU A 110 8.94 -0.22 12.41
C GLU A 110 7.74 -0.86 11.72
N LYS A 111 6.96 -0.09 10.94
CA LYS A 111 5.71 -0.56 10.32
C LYS A 111 5.83 -0.65 8.79
N ARG A 112 5.04 -1.54 8.16
CA ARG A 112 4.85 -1.50 6.72
C ARG A 112 4.34 -0.13 6.32
N TYR A 113 5.05 0.45 5.37
CA TYR A 113 4.57 1.63 4.69
C TYR A 113 3.32 1.27 3.88
N TYR A 114 2.19 1.89 4.19
CA TYR A 114 1.00 1.81 3.35
C TYR A 114 0.71 3.18 2.73
N ALA A 115 0.40 3.16 1.44
CA ALA A 115 0.20 4.37 0.66
C ALA A 115 -1.13 5.04 1.02
N GLY A 116 -1.10 6.37 1.09
CA GLY A 116 -2.31 7.17 1.09
C GLY A 116 -2.98 7.14 -0.29
N GLY A 117 -4.30 7.15 -0.31
CA GLY A 117 -5.08 7.08 -1.54
C GLY A 117 -6.33 6.22 -1.38
N ILE A 118 -6.72 5.53 -2.44
CA ILE A 118 -7.95 4.75 -2.47
C ILE A 118 -7.65 3.29 -2.20
N TRP A 119 -8.21 2.80 -1.10
CA TRP A 119 -8.25 1.40 -0.73
C TRP A 119 -9.62 0.82 -1.03
N VAL A 120 -9.66 -0.47 -1.36
CA VAL A 120 -10.89 -1.17 -1.68
C VAL A 120 -11.00 -2.42 -0.85
N PHE A 121 -12.19 -2.61 -0.26
CA PHE A 121 -12.60 -3.86 0.33
C PHE A 121 -13.70 -4.49 -0.51
N ASN A 122 -13.50 -5.75 -0.90
CA ASN A 122 -14.50 -6.56 -1.59
C ASN A 122 -15.18 -7.49 -0.57
N PRO A 123 -16.46 -7.25 -0.22
CA PRO A 123 -17.15 -8.06 0.78
C PRO A 123 -17.43 -9.51 0.37
N ILE A 124 -17.38 -9.84 -0.93
CA ILE A 124 -17.62 -11.19 -1.44
C ILE A 124 -16.35 -12.03 -1.29
N THR A 125 -15.20 -11.48 -1.69
CA THR A 125 -13.91 -12.21 -1.67
C THR A 125 -13.13 -12.01 -0.38
N ASN A 126 -13.60 -11.12 0.51
CA ASN A 126 -12.88 -10.65 1.69
C ASN A 126 -11.52 -10.00 1.36
N ALA A 127 -11.29 -9.60 0.11
CA ALA A 127 -10.04 -8.97 -0.30
C ALA A 127 -9.98 -7.50 0.13
N LEU A 128 -8.86 -7.10 0.71
CA LEU A 128 -8.50 -5.71 0.98
C LEU A 128 -7.25 -5.36 0.17
N TYR A 129 -7.33 -4.34 -0.67
CA TYR A 129 -6.21 -3.96 -1.54
C TYR A 129 -6.15 -2.45 -1.76
N PHE A 130 -4.94 -1.96 -2.01
CA PHE A 130 -4.70 -0.60 -2.47
C PHE A 130 -5.04 -0.53 -3.96
N ARG A 131 -5.95 0.37 -4.35
CA ARG A 131 -6.41 0.49 -5.73
C ARG A 131 -5.56 1.46 -6.54
N ASN A 132 -5.41 2.69 -6.07
CA ASN A 132 -4.62 3.70 -6.76
C ASN A 132 -4.17 4.84 -5.84
N THR A 133 -3.05 5.45 -6.23
CA THR A 133 -2.54 6.71 -5.68
C THR A 133 -3.39 7.87 -6.14
N LEU A 134 -3.20 9.04 -5.51
CA LEU A 134 -3.78 10.30 -5.95
C LEU A 134 -2.86 11.00 -6.97
N SER A 135 -3.39 11.96 -7.72
CA SER A 135 -2.84 12.54 -8.95
C SER A 135 -1.43 13.14 -8.81
N HIS A 136 -1.03 13.52 -7.60
CA HIS A 136 0.30 14.07 -7.34
C HIS A 136 1.40 13.00 -7.20
N GLY A 137 1.06 11.71 -7.27
CA GLY A 137 2.01 10.59 -7.15
C GLY A 137 2.62 10.44 -5.76
N GLY A 138 2.30 11.34 -4.83
CA GLY A 138 2.67 11.25 -3.43
C GLY A 138 1.97 10.09 -2.73
N ILE A 139 2.74 9.29 -2.01
CA ILE A 139 2.20 8.16 -1.22
C ILE A 139 2.36 8.36 0.29
N THR A 140 3.07 9.43 0.71
CA THR A 140 3.40 9.79 2.11
C THR A 140 2.45 10.81 2.69
N ASN A 141 2.53 11.14 3.99
CA ASN A 141 1.80 12.25 4.60
C ASN A 141 2.66 13.52 4.75
N ILE A 142 3.37 13.91 3.69
CA ILE A 142 4.26 15.08 3.70
C ILE A 142 3.56 16.26 3.03
N SER A 143 3.61 17.42 3.67
CA SER A 143 3.07 18.66 3.11
C SER A 143 3.64 18.93 1.71
N ASP A 144 2.81 19.51 0.85
CA ASP A 144 3.09 19.85 -0.56
C ASP A 144 3.31 18.67 -1.51
N THR A 145 3.58 17.46 -1.00
CA THR A 145 4.11 16.34 -1.79
C THR A 145 3.40 15.00 -1.56
N GLY A 146 2.60 14.85 -0.50
CA GLY A 146 1.95 13.60 -0.09
C GLY A 146 0.43 13.71 0.10
N VAL A 147 -0.22 12.63 0.55
CA VAL A 147 -1.65 12.56 0.91
C VAL A 147 -1.82 12.75 2.42
N ILE A 148 -2.05 13.99 2.85
CA ILE A 148 -2.28 14.36 4.27
C ILE A 148 -3.65 13.91 4.76
N GLN A 149 -4.67 14.01 3.91
CA GLN A 149 -6.02 13.54 4.22
C GLN A 149 -6.79 13.26 2.94
N VAL A 150 -7.63 12.23 2.96
CA VAL A 150 -8.69 12.07 1.96
C VAL A 150 -10.00 12.52 2.61
N GLY A 151 -10.56 13.62 2.11
CA GLY A 151 -11.72 14.28 2.70
C GLY A 151 -13.04 13.67 2.25
N SER A 152 -13.15 13.30 0.97
CA SER A 152 -14.39 12.76 0.42
C SER A 152 -14.17 11.86 -0.78
N ILE A 153 -15.10 10.93 -0.97
CA ILE A 153 -15.33 10.23 -2.22
C ILE A 153 -16.78 10.54 -2.62
N GLN A 154 -16.96 11.05 -3.84
CA GLN A 154 -18.27 11.36 -4.41
C GLN A 154 -18.47 10.51 -5.67
N LEU A 155 -19.49 9.67 -5.62
CA LEU A 155 -19.85 8.82 -6.75
C LEU A 155 -20.60 9.65 -7.80
N THR A 156 -20.35 9.35 -9.08
CA THR A 156 -21.12 9.91 -10.18
C THR A 156 -22.36 9.05 -10.42
N LEU A 157 -23.51 9.68 -10.65
CA LEU A 157 -24.74 8.95 -10.95
C LEU A 157 -24.59 8.19 -12.27
N ASN A 158 -25.01 6.92 -12.27
CA ASN A 158 -25.04 6.04 -13.46
C ASN A 158 -23.71 5.97 -14.23
N SER A 159 -22.60 6.12 -13.52
CA SER A 159 -21.26 6.11 -14.11
C SER A 159 -20.31 5.39 -13.18
N ASP A 160 -19.32 4.76 -13.79
CA ASP A 160 -18.16 4.15 -13.15
C ASP A 160 -17.16 5.20 -12.62
N GLN A 161 -17.48 6.48 -12.75
CA GLN A 161 -16.66 7.60 -12.32
C GLN A 161 -16.92 7.98 -10.85
N PHE A 162 -15.86 8.28 -10.11
CA PHE A 162 -15.95 8.91 -8.80
C PHE A 162 -14.90 10.00 -8.63
N PHE A 163 -15.25 11.02 -7.85
CA PHE A 163 -14.39 12.13 -7.51
C PHE A 163 -13.81 11.95 -6.12
N VAL A 164 -12.54 12.28 -5.95
CA VAL A 164 -11.85 12.18 -4.65
C VAL A 164 -11.33 13.56 -4.28
N GLY A 165 -11.90 14.14 -3.23
CA GLY A 165 -11.40 15.37 -2.64
C GLY A 165 -10.34 15.06 -1.58
N TRP A 166 -9.16 15.64 -1.72
CA TRP A 166 -8.03 15.32 -0.85
C TRP A 166 -7.12 16.51 -0.59
N ASP A 167 -6.30 16.36 0.45
CA ASP A 167 -5.44 17.40 1.01
C ASP A 167 -3.99 16.92 0.94
N LYS A 168 -3.15 17.69 0.26
CA LYS A 168 -1.69 17.45 0.19
C LYS A 168 -0.86 18.25 1.19
N GLY A 169 -1.48 19.11 1.99
CA GLY A 169 -0.83 20.07 2.86
C GLY A 169 -0.16 21.21 2.10
N GLY A 170 0.23 22.28 2.82
CA GLY A 170 1.00 23.39 2.26
C GLY A 170 0.24 24.26 1.25
N THR A 171 0.88 24.57 0.13
CA THR A 171 0.38 25.42 -0.96
C THR A 171 -0.40 24.62 -2.00
N ASN A 172 -1.48 25.21 -2.56
CA ASN A 172 -2.44 24.51 -3.42
C ASN A 172 -2.91 23.20 -2.78
N ARG A 173 -3.28 23.32 -1.50
CA ARG A 173 -3.51 22.25 -0.54
C ARG A 173 -4.58 21.25 -0.97
N TYR A 174 -5.70 21.73 -1.48
CA TYR A 174 -6.87 20.92 -1.78
C TYR A 174 -6.93 20.58 -3.26
N LEU A 175 -7.06 19.29 -3.54
CA LEU A 175 -7.05 18.72 -4.88
C LEU A 175 -8.29 17.86 -5.08
N LEU A 176 -8.72 17.75 -6.34
CA LEU A 176 -9.83 16.91 -6.76
C LEU A 176 -9.36 15.97 -7.86
N ASP A 177 -9.39 14.67 -7.57
CA ASP A 177 -9.07 13.65 -8.55
C ASP A 177 -10.34 13.07 -9.15
N VAL A 178 -10.29 12.77 -10.44
CA VAL A 178 -11.33 12.06 -11.16
C VAL A 178 -10.86 10.62 -11.41
N ASN A 179 -11.63 9.65 -10.93
CA ASN A 179 -11.32 8.22 -11.00
C ASN A 179 -12.44 7.48 -11.76
N HIS A 180 -12.13 6.37 -12.43
CA HIS A 180 -13.09 5.56 -13.20
C HIS A 180 -12.89 4.04 -12.99
N ASP A 181 -13.96 3.23 -13.06
CA ASP A 181 -13.89 1.75 -13.01
C ASP A 181 -13.54 1.09 -14.37
N GLY A 182 -14.00 1.62 -15.51
CA GLY A 182 -13.95 0.93 -16.81
C GLY A 182 -12.74 1.21 -17.74
N GLY A 183 -11.80 2.09 -17.37
CA GLY A 183 -10.74 2.48 -18.31
C GLY A 183 -9.62 3.29 -17.70
N SER A 184 -8.44 2.68 -17.67
CA SER A 184 -7.09 3.27 -17.76
C SER A 184 -6.94 4.71 -17.23
N TYR A 185 -6.75 4.83 -15.92
CA TYR A 185 -5.62 5.62 -15.45
C TYR A 185 -4.77 4.67 -14.63
N ARG A 186 -3.56 4.41 -15.13
CA ARG A 186 -2.46 3.68 -14.47
C ARG A 186 -2.78 3.38 -12.99
N PRO A 187 -3.28 2.17 -12.61
CA PRO A 187 -3.54 1.85 -11.20
C PRO A 187 -2.29 2.08 -10.34
N TYR A 188 -1.14 2.09 -11.00
CA TYR A 188 0.15 2.54 -10.54
C TYR A 188 0.89 3.23 -11.69
N ASN A 189 1.49 4.39 -11.45
CA ASN A 189 2.25 5.12 -12.48
C ASN A 189 3.43 4.31 -13.02
N TRP A 190 3.95 3.37 -12.22
CA TRP A 190 5.19 2.64 -12.53
C TRP A 190 5.09 1.15 -12.19
N ASN A 191 4.52 0.77 -11.04
CA ASN A 191 4.53 -0.60 -10.54
C ASN A 191 3.39 -0.95 -9.55
N ALA A 192 2.91 -2.19 -9.60
CA ALA A 192 2.14 -2.78 -8.51
C ALA A 192 3.07 -3.49 -7.52
N ILE A 193 2.73 -3.50 -6.24
CA ILE A 193 3.57 -4.10 -5.20
C ILE A 193 2.74 -5.05 -4.35
N VAL A 194 3.24 -6.27 -4.17
CA VAL A 194 2.75 -7.22 -3.18
C VAL A 194 3.85 -7.44 -2.15
N VAL A 195 3.52 -7.34 -0.86
CA VAL A 195 4.45 -7.63 0.25
C VAL A 195 3.83 -8.71 1.12
N SER A 196 4.53 -9.83 1.29
CA SER A 196 4.09 -10.92 2.16
C SER A 196 4.08 -10.48 3.63
N PRO A 197 3.35 -11.18 4.50
CA PRO A 197 3.67 -11.17 5.93
C PRO A 197 5.13 -11.59 6.16
N ILE A 198 5.66 -11.29 7.36
CA ILE A 198 6.94 -11.85 7.78
C ILE A 198 6.72 -13.35 8.02
N PHE A 199 7.49 -14.19 7.33
CA PHE A 199 7.52 -15.62 7.58
C PHE A 199 8.39 -15.91 8.80
N ASP A 200 7.72 -16.26 9.90
CA ASP A 200 8.33 -16.44 11.23
C ASP A 200 7.75 -17.68 11.94
N ASP A 201 8.00 -18.87 11.40
CA ASP A 201 7.61 -20.10 12.10
C ASP A 201 8.59 -20.41 13.26
N GLU A 202 8.14 -20.19 14.48
CA GLU A 202 8.68 -20.79 15.72
C GLU A 202 8.53 -22.33 15.67
N PRO A 203 9.44 -23.15 16.23
CA PRO A 203 10.58 -22.82 17.09
C PRO A 203 11.94 -22.91 16.38
N TYR A 204 12.00 -22.73 15.05
CA TYR A 204 13.19 -23.10 14.30
C TYR A 204 14.28 -22.02 14.25
N ARG A 205 15.53 -22.47 14.47
CA ARG A 205 16.78 -21.75 14.19
C ARG A 205 16.89 -21.36 12.71
N ARG A 206 17.86 -20.48 12.38
CA ARG A 206 18.13 -19.92 11.04
C ARG A 206 17.70 -20.85 9.90
N LYS A 207 16.90 -20.32 8.97
CA LYS A 207 16.42 -20.99 7.76
C LYS A 207 17.29 -20.54 6.59
N ARG A 208 17.49 -21.43 5.63
CA ARG A 208 18.01 -21.08 4.30
C ARG A 208 16.82 -20.98 3.37
N PHE A 209 16.44 -19.78 2.99
CA PHE A 209 15.47 -19.50 1.94
C PHE A 209 16.17 -19.64 0.59
N ILE A 210 15.60 -20.44 -0.30
CA ILE A 210 16.29 -20.91 -1.50
C ILE A 210 15.55 -20.48 -2.77
N GLN A 211 14.22 -20.43 -2.73
CA GLN A 211 13.43 -20.23 -3.94
C GLN A 211 12.13 -19.49 -3.64
N GLU A 212 11.72 -18.66 -4.60
CA GLU A 212 10.37 -18.11 -4.69
C GLU A 212 9.73 -18.63 -5.97
N VAL A 213 8.53 -19.17 -5.86
CA VAL A 213 7.72 -19.61 -7.00
C VAL A 213 6.61 -18.60 -7.20
N LEU A 214 6.52 -18.05 -8.40
CA LEU A 214 5.49 -17.13 -8.82
C LEU A 214 4.61 -17.82 -9.85
N ASN A 215 3.32 -17.92 -9.54
CA ASN A 215 2.32 -18.34 -10.50
C ASN A 215 1.60 -17.11 -11.02
N PHE A 216 1.69 -16.88 -12.33
CA PHE A 216 1.13 -15.69 -12.95
C PHE A 216 -0.37 -15.85 -13.17
N TRP A 217 -1.09 -14.75 -13.07
CA TRP A 217 -2.52 -14.72 -13.37
C TRP A 217 -2.81 -15.05 -14.83
N LYS A 218 -1.89 -14.63 -15.73
CA LYS A 218 -1.91 -14.86 -17.17
C LYS A 218 -0.49 -15.11 -17.68
N PRO A 219 -0.32 -15.70 -18.88
CA PRO A 219 0.99 -15.86 -19.51
C PRO A 219 1.74 -14.52 -19.62
N LEU A 220 3.06 -14.55 -19.39
CA LEU A 220 3.92 -13.38 -19.54
C LEU A 220 3.91 -12.83 -20.96
N LEU A 221 3.75 -11.51 -21.07
CA LEU A 221 3.79 -10.77 -22.34
C LEU A 221 5.22 -10.66 -22.88
N ASP A 222 5.37 -10.69 -24.21
CA ASP A 222 6.68 -10.52 -24.87
C ASP A 222 7.12 -9.05 -24.90
N THR A 223 7.60 -8.56 -23.76
CA THR A 223 8.24 -7.25 -23.68
C THR A 223 9.17 -7.18 -22.45
N PRO A 224 10.30 -6.47 -22.55
CA PRO A 224 11.20 -6.29 -21.41
C PRO A 224 10.58 -5.42 -20.29
N PHE A 225 9.53 -4.64 -20.60
CA PHE A 225 8.83 -3.83 -19.61
C PHE A 225 7.83 -4.63 -18.78
N ALA A 226 7.30 -5.73 -19.33
CA ALA A 226 6.55 -6.74 -18.59
C ALA A 226 7.53 -7.47 -17.67
N ARG A 227 7.59 -7.13 -16.39
CA ARG A 227 8.53 -7.78 -15.48
C ARG A 227 8.02 -7.92 -14.06
N PHE A 228 8.46 -8.99 -13.41
CA PHE A 228 8.34 -9.18 -11.97
C PHE A 228 9.72 -9.03 -11.34
N VAL A 229 9.85 -8.11 -10.39
CA VAL A 229 11.07 -7.93 -9.58
C VAL A 229 10.79 -8.52 -8.21
N VAL A 230 11.46 -9.63 -7.90
CA VAL A 230 11.35 -10.28 -6.59
C VAL A 230 12.43 -9.73 -5.67
N LYS A 231 12.02 -9.41 -4.46
CA LYS A 231 12.87 -8.82 -3.43
C LYS A 231 12.62 -9.53 -2.11
N TYR A 232 13.62 -9.50 -1.25
CA TYR A 232 13.53 -10.10 0.06
C TYR A 232 14.13 -9.19 1.12
N ASN A 233 13.59 -9.29 2.33
CA ASN A 233 14.10 -8.63 3.52
C ASN A 233 14.30 -9.69 4.60
N THR A 234 15.52 -9.77 5.15
CA THR A 234 15.86 -10.65 6.27
C THR A 234 15.99 -9.90 7.59
N THR A 235 15.75 -8.59 7.57
CA THR A 235 15.72 -7.75 8.76
C THR A 235 14.29 -7.64 9.27
N GLU A 236 14.13 -7.34 10.54
CA GLU A 236 12.81 -7.05 11.14
C GLU A 236 12.38 -5.59 10.92
N LYS A 237 13.19 -4.81 10.21
CA LYS A 237 12.89 -3.41 9.88
C LYS A 237 12.22 -3.33 8.52
N TYR A 238 11.22 -2.48 8.41
CA TYR A 238 10.54 -2.19 7.15
C TYR A 238 11.16 -1.01 6.41
N GLN A 239 11.69 -0.05 7.18
CA GLN A 239 12.30 1.17 6.68
C GLN A 239 13.64 1.33 7.37
N LYS A 240 14.66 1.74 6.60
CA LYS A 240 15.97 2.09 7.12
C LYS A 240 16.09 3.58 7.36
N TYR A 241 15.64 4.36 6.40
CA TYR A 241 15.85 5.80 6.39
C TYR A 241 14.89 6.50 5.43
N THR A 242 14.59 7.76 5.71
CA THR A 242 13.80 8.60 4.83
C THR A 242 14.40 10.00 4.77
N ALA A 243 14.57 10.56 3.57
CA ALA A 243 15.13 11.89 3.41
C ALA A 243 14.71 12.52 2.08
N PHE A 244 14.73 13.85 2.03
CA PHE A 244 14.77 14.56 0.77
C PHE A 244 16.15 14.37 0.14
N ALA A 245 16.17 14.11 -1.17
CA ALA A 245 17.38 14.36 -1.92
C ALA A 245 17.72 15.85 -1.88
N THR A 246 19.00 16.20 -1.91
CA THR A 246 19.46 17.60 -2.05
C THR A 246 19.68 17.98 -3.50
N GLY A 247 19.72 16.98 -4.39
CA GLY A 247 20.01 17.09 -5.80
C GLY A 247 20.23 15.69 -6.40
N GLY A 248 20.54 15.64 -7.69
CA GLY A 248 20.70 14.37 -8.39
C GLY A 248 20.50 14.51 -9.90
N THR A 249 20.34 13.36 -10.54
CA THR A 249 19.94 13.20 -11.95
C THR A 249 18.95 12.05 -12.02
N SER A 250 18.76 11.40 -13.16
CA SER A 250 17.97 10.17 -13.25
C SER A 250 18.69 8.90 -12.80
N THR A 251 20.01 8.93 -12.54
CA THR A 251 20.83 7.74 -12.19
C THR A 251 21.49 7.82 -10.81
N TYR A 252 21.41 8.96 -10.14
CA TYR A 252 21.91 9.12 -8.78
C TYR A 252 21.17 10.22 -8.05
N PHE A 253 21.24 10.19 -6.72
CA PHE A 253 20.80 11.28 -5.85
C PHE A 253 21.86 11.62 -4.81
N THR A 254 21.80 12.84 -4.28
CA THR A 254 22.60 13.27 -3.13
C THR A 254 21.71 13.48 -1.93
N VAL A 255 22.25 13.24 -0.73
CA VAL A 255 21.58 13.51 0.55
C VAL A 255 22.43 14.46 1.38
N SER A 256 21.81 15.27 2.24
CA SER A 256 22.54 16.19 3.13
C SER A 256 23.17 15.46 4.32
N PHE A 257 22.52 14.40 4.81
CA PHE A 257 22.98 13.57 5.92
C PHE A 257 22.38 12.17 5.82
N GLY A 258 22.84 11.26 6.68
CA GLY A 258 22.24 9.92 6.82
C GLY A 258 22.70 8.89 5.79
N ILE A 259 23.68 9.20 4.93
CA ILE A 259 24.25 8.24 3.96
C ILE A 259 24.80 6.97 4.63
N GLY A 260 25.25 7.08 5.89
CA GLY A 260 25.71 5.92 6.68
C GLY A 260 24.62 4.88 7.00
N ASN A 261 23.34 5.20 6.76
CA ASN A 261 22.23 4.24 6.90
C ASN A 261 21.98 3.41 5.63
N PHE A 262 22.68 3.72 4.54
CA PHE A 262 22.49 3.09 3.23
C PHE A 262 23.53 1.99 3.03
N GLU A 263 23.11 0.90 2.41
CA GLU A 263 23.98 -0.19 1.98
C GLU A 263 23.74 -0.50 0.51
N VAL A 264 24.78 -0.96 -0.18
CA VAL A 264 24.64 -1.49 -1.54
C VAL A 264 23.57 -2.59 -1.57
N GLY A 265 22.69 -2.50 -2.57
CA GLY A 265 21.53 -3.35 -2.77
C GLY A 265 20.28 -2.94 -1.99
N ASP A 266 20.32 -1.94 -1.11
CA ASP A 266 19.10 -1.41 -0.46
C ASP A 266 18.12 -0.91 -1.50
N GLU A 267 16.83 -1.10 -1.24
CA GLU A 267 15.76 -0.57 -2.07
C GLU A 267 15.56 0.92 -1.75
N VAL A 268 15.48 1.74 -2.78
CA VAL A 268 15.17 3.17 -2.71
C VAL A 268 13.88 3.41 -3.48
N THR A 269 12.84 3.80 -2.77
CA THR A 269 11.55 4.21 -3.36
C THR A 269 11.47 5.73 -3.35
N VAL A 270 11.17 6.33 -4.50
CA VAL A 270 10.75 7.74 -4.54
C VAL A 270 9.29 7.77 -4.12
N VAL A 271 9.01 8.26 -2.93
CA VAL A 271 7.67 8.22 -2.33
C VAL A 271 6.92 9.55 -2.50
N ALA A 272 7.61 10.60 -2.94
CA ALA A 272 7.04 11.90 -3.29
C ALA A 272 7.97 12.72 -4.20
N GLY A 273 7.43 13.69 -4.94
CA GLY A 273 8.20 14.59 -5.83
C GLY A 273 8.54 14.01 -7.20
N SER A 274 9.57 14.55 -7.85
CA SER A 274 10.01 14.07 -9.18
C SER A 274 10.43 12.61 -9.12
N GLY A 275 9.87 11.79 -10.02
CA GLY A 275 10.07 10.33 -10.05
C GLY A 275 9.21 9.52 -9.07
N ALA A 276 8.24 10.13 -8.37
CA ALA A 276 7.42 9.43 -7.37
C ALA A 276 6.74 8.15 -7.88
N GLY A 277 6.72 7.13 -7.03
CA GLY A 277 6.26 5.77 -7.28
C GLY A 277 7.33 4.84 -7.87
N GLN A 278 8.48 5.37 -8.31
CA GLN A 278 9.54 4.53 -8.87
C GLN A 278 10.42 3.93 -7.78
N ILE A 279 10.80 2.66 -7.97
CA ILE A 279 11.68 1.92 -7.07
C ILE A 279 12.98 1.54 -7.77
N ARG A 280 14.10 1.77 -7.11
CA ARG A 280 15.44 1.38 -7.53
C ARG A 280 16.19 0.68 -6.41
N HIS A 281 17.39 0.19 -6.70
CA HIS A 281 18.30 -0.30 -5.66
C HIS A 281 19.62 0.47 -5.70
N VAL A 282 20.23 0.62 -4.55
CA VAL A 282 21.56 1.22 -4.42
C VAL A 282 22.57 0.33 -5.15
N GLN A 283 23.19 0.85 -6.20
CA GLN A 283 24.25 0.19 -6.94
C GLN A 283 25.61 0.46 -6.29
N SER A 284 25.88 1.72 -5.94
CA SER A 284 27.11 2.15 -5.28
C SER A 284 26.88 3.42 -4.48
N ILE A 285 27.79 3.68 -3.53
CA ILE A 285 27.72 4.81 -2.61
C ILE A 285 29.06 5.54 -2.66
N ASP A 286 29.01 6.84 -2.90
CA ASP A 286 30.14 7.77 -2.79
C ASP A 286 29.95 8.63 -1.55
N THR A 287 30.65 8.26 -0.48
CA THR A 287 30.57 8.93 0.82
C THR A 287 31.27 10.29 0.83
N ALA A 288 32.18 10.57 -0.11
CA ALA A 288 32.85 11.87 -0.18
C ALA A 288 31.92 12.95 -0.73
N LEU A 289 31.03 12.58 -1.66
CA LEU A 289 30.05 13.49 -2.28
C LEU A 289 28.64 13.35 -1.70
N ASN A 290 28.45 12.53 -0.66
CA ASN A 290 27.14 12.12 -0.14
C ASN A 290 26.18 11.67 -1.25
N ARG A 291 26.68 10.88 -2.20
CA ARG A 291 25.97 10.49 -3.41
C ARG A 291 25.69 9.00 -3.45
N VAL A 292 24.50 8.64 -3.89
CA VAL A 292 24.05 7.25 -4.04
C VAL A 292 23.66 7.03 -5.49
N TYR A 293 24.35 6.09 -6.15
CA TYR A 293 24.04 5.67 -7.51
C TYR A 293 23.03 4.52 -7.48
N VAL A 294 22.07 4.54 -8.40
CA VAL A 294 21.02 3.52 -8.50
C VAL A 294 21.24 2.60 -9.69
N ASP A 295 20.68 1.39 -9.59
CA ASP A 295 20.86 0.30 -10.55
C ASP A 295 20.17 0.49 -11.90
N GLU A 296 19.15 1.36 -11.97
CA GLU A 296 18.41 1.67 -13.20
C GLU A 296 18.04 3.15 -13.24
N THR A 297 18.08 3.77 -14.42
CA THR A 297 17.65 5.15 -14.63
C THR A 297 16.17 5.34 -14.29
N LEU A 298 15.78 6.47 -13.69
CA LEU A 298 14.38 6.84 -13.54
C LEU A 298 13.69 6.84 -14.92
N TYR A 299 12.56 6.15 -15.01
CA TYR A 299 11.78 6.06 -16.24
C TYR A 299 11.21 7.44 -16.56
N ASN A 300 11.06 7.75 -17.86
CA ASN A 300 10.61 9.05 -18.37
C ASN A 300 11.58 10.20 -18.02
N SER A 301 12.87 9.90 -17.83
CA SER A 301 13.91 10.89 -17.52
C SER A 301 14.09 11.94 -18.62
N GLU A 302 13.86 11.56 -19.86
CA GLU A 302 13.81 12.42 -21.04
C GLU A 302 12.73 13.51 -20.95
N ASN A 303 11.70 13.29 -20.13
CA ASN A 303 10.62 14.24 -19.86
C ASN A 303 10.72 14.83 -18.44
N GLY A 304 11.92 14.86 -17.86
CA GLY A 304 12.23 15.59 -16.63
C GLY A 304 12.14 14.80 -15.32
N ASN A 305 11.95 13.47 -15.37
CA ASN A 305 12.06 12.66 -14.16
C ASN A 305 13.53 12.52 -13.72
N GLU A 306 13.84 13.08 -12.57
CA GLU A 306 15.16 13.07 -11.96
C GLU A 306 15.02 13.07 -10.43
N TYR A 307 16.05 12.62 -9.75
CA TYR A 307 16.20 12.87 -8.33
C TYR A 307 16.60 14.33 -8.12
N ASN A 308 15.76 15.09 -7.42
CA ASN A 308 16.05 16.50 -7.11
C ASN A 308 15.55 16.85 -5.69
N ASN A 309 15.61 18.13 -5.32
CA ASN A 309 15.26 18.60 -3.98
C ASN A 309 13.77 18.41 -3.60
N THR A 310 12.91 18.03 -4.56
CA THR A 310 11.52 17.65 -4.30
C THR A 310 11.36 16.16 -4.05
N SER A 311 12.33 15.34 -4.47
CA SER A 311 12.28 13.88 -4.38
C SER A 311 12.44 13.44 -2.92
N TYR A 312 11.36 12.94 -2.34
CA TYR A 312 11.40 12.31 -1.03
C TYR A 312 11.63 10.81 -1.19
N LEU A 313 12.67 10.32 -0.53
CA LEU A 313 13.18 8.97 -0.69
C LEU A 313 12.89 8.15 0.56
N LEU A 314 12.37 6.95 0.36
CA LEU A 314 12.28 5.90 1.37
C LEU A 314 13.29 4.81 1.04
N VAL A 315 14.21 4.57 1.97
CA VAL A 315 15.18 3.49 1.90
C VAL A 315 14.69 2.33 2.73
N THR A 316 14.62 1.15 2.13
CA THR A 316 14.21 -0.08 2.82
C THR A 316 15.28 -1.16 2.70
N PRO A 317 15.33 -2.13 3.63
CA PRO A 317 16.32 -3.21 3.61
C PRO A 317 16.02 -4.30 2.57
N PHE A 318 14.99 -4.12 1.72
CA PHE A 318 14.67 -5.09 0.68
C PHE A 318 15.80 -5.16 -0.35
N LYS A 319 16.34 -6.35 -0.56
CA LYS A 319 17.36 -6.65 -1.57
C LYS A 319 16.71 -7.32 -2.76
N LYS A 320 17.16 -6.98 -3.98
CA LYS A 320 16.72 -7.63 -5.22
C LYS A 320 17.19 -9.09 -5.23
N ALA A 321 16.25 -10.04 -5.24
CA ALA A 321 16.54 -11.45 -5.50
C ALA A 321 16.77 -11.70 -6.99
N GLY A 322 15.99 -11.00 -7.84
CA GLY A 322 16.10 -11.14 -9.29
C GLY A 322 14.92 -10.54 -10.03
N VAL A 323 15.01 -10.59 -11.36
CA VAL A 323 14.03 -10.03 -12.29
C VAL A 323 13.61 -11.12 -13.25
N ILE A 324 12.31 -11.29 -13.43
CA ILE A 324 11.71 -12.12 -14.47
C ILE A 324 11.13 -11.17 -15.50
N LYS A 325 11.77 -11.07 -16.67
CA LYS A 325 11.27 -10.25 -17.78
C LYS A 325 10.46 -11.11 -18.75
N GLY A 326 9.42 -10.52 -19.32
CA GLY A 326 8.56 -11.15 -20.30
C GLY A 326 9.29 -11.51 -21.59
N SER A 327 10.18 -10.62 -22.07
CA SER A 327 11.05 -10.86 -23.24
C SER A 327 11.92 -12.12 -23.12
N ASP A 328 12.31 -12.48 -21.90
CA ASP A 328 13.18 -13.64 -21.65
C ASP A 328 12.35 -14.91 -21.37
N ASN A 329 11.05 -14.77 -21.15
CA ASN A 329 10.16 -15.79 -20.60
C ASN A 329 8.76 -15.76 -21.23
N ILE A 330 8.73 -15.59 -22.55
CA ILE A 330 7.51 -15.36 -23.34
C ILE A 330 6.49 -16.49 -23.10
N GLY A 331 5.25 -16.11 -22.77
CA GLY A 331 4.16 -17.05 -22.55
C GLY A 331 4.30 -17.93 -21.31
N ALA A 332 5.31 -17.70 -20.45
CA ALA A 332 5.44 -18.45 -19.21
C ALA A 332 4.25 -18.15 -18.29
N VAL A 333 3.67 -19.21 -17.70
CA VAL A 333 2.55 -19.12 -16.75
C VAL A 333 3.00 -19.23 -15.28
N ASN A 334 4.24 -19.68 -15.08
CA ASN A 334 4.88 -19.70 -13.78
C ASN A 334 6.39 -19.55 -13.94
N LYS A 335 7.06 -19.11 -12.86
CA LYS A 335 8.51 -19.08 -12.76
C LYS A 335 8.98 -19.34 -11.35
N LEU A 336 10.15 -19.95 -11.29
CA LEU A 336 10.90 -20.15 -10.07
C LEU A 336 12.13 -19.25 -10.10
N LEU A 337 12.29 -18.44 -9.07
CA LEU A 337 13.47 -17.62 -8.85
C LEU A 337 14.28 -18.21 -7.70
N ARG A 338 15.55 -18.54 -7.97
CA ARG A 338 16.47 -19.00 -6.94
C ARG A 338 17.18 -17.82 -6.32
N PHE A 339 17.21 -17.78 -5.00
CA PHE A 339 18.00 -16.84 -4.21
C PHE A 339 18.50 -17.56 -2.97
N ASN A 340 19.57 -17.07 -2.33
CA ASN A 340 20.09 -17.72 -1.13
C ASN A 340 20.17 -16.70 -0.01
N ALA A 341 19.22 -16.77 0.92
CA ALA A 341 19.19 -15.92 2.09
C ALA A 341 19.14 -16.79 3.35
N ARG A 342 20.08 -16.57 4.26
CA ARG A 342 20.13 -17.29 5.54
C ARG A 342 19.64 -16.37 6.65
N ALA A 343 18.45 -16.62 7.16
CA ALA A 343 17.82 -15.78 8.18
C ALA A 343 16.82 -16.57 9.01
N LYS A 344 16.49 -16.07 10.21
CA LYS A 344 15.40 -16.66 11.02
C LYS A 344 14.03 -16.39 10.40
N LYS A 345 13.88 -15.17 9.89
CA LYS A 345 12.67 -14.62 9.30
C LYS A 345 12.97 -14.10 7.90
N ILE A 346 11.98 -14.12 7.03
CA ILE A 346 12.07 -13.45 5.74
C ILE A 346 10.74 -12.79 5.42
N GLN A 347 10.82 -11.73 4.65
CA GLN A 347 9.67 -11.14 3.99
C GLN A 347 9.96 -11.02 2.51
N ILE A 348 8.96 -11.34 1.69
CA ILE A 348 9.05 -11.28 0.24
C ILE A 348 8.24 -10.07 -0.24
N LYS A 349 8.83 -9.34 -1.18
CA LYS A 349 8.16 -8.27 -1.92
C LYS A 349 8.26 -8.58 -3.41
N VAL A 350 7.15 -8.54 -4.12
CA VAL A 350 7.10 -8.66 -5.57
C VAL A 350 6.59 -7.35 -6.14
N GLU A 351 7.39 -6.77 -7.01
CA GLU A 351 7.05 -5.58 -7.77
C GLU A 351 6.71 -6.00 -9.21
N VAL A 352 5.52 -5.62 -9.69
CA VAL A 352 4.98 -5.96 -10.99
C VAL A 352 5.00 -4.72 -11.88
N TRP A 353 5.71 -4.81 -12.99
CA TRP A 353 5.72 -3.81 -14.06
C TRP A 353 4.92 -4.38 -15.22
N SER A 354 3.88 -3.67 -15.62
CA SER A 354 3.06 -3.99 -16.81
C SER A 354 3.29 -2.92 -17.86
N PRO A 355 3.51 -3.27 -19.14
CA PRO A 355 3.44 -2.29 -20.23
C PRO A 355 2.10 -1.55 -20.14
N SER A 356 2.11 -0.22 -20.19
CA SER A 356 0.89 0.57 -20.19
C SER A 356 0.84 1.41 -21.47
N GLY A 357 -0.15 1.17 -22.31
CA GLY A 357 -0.39 1.94 -23.53
C GLY A 357 -1.74 1.65 -24.18
N PHE A 358 -2.83 2.18 -23.62
CA PHE A 358 -4.18 2.24 -24.21
C PHE A 358 -4.92 0.89 -24.38
N VAL A 359 -6.03 0.77 -23.63
CA VAL A 359 -7.13 -0.20 -23.80
C VAL A 359 -6.72 -1.68 -23.80
N GLY A 360 -6.96 -2.36 -22.67
CA GLY A 360 -6.88 -3.83 -22.58
C GLY A 360 -5.54 -4.42 -22.11
N GLU A 361 -4.54 -3.59 -21.84
CA GLU A 361 -3.17 -4.02 -21.53
C GLU A 361 -2.82 -4.06 -20.02
N TRP A 362 -3.83 -4.19 -19.15
CA TRP A 362 -3.66 -4.28 -17.69
C TRP A 362 -3.56 -5.74 -17.23
N ASP A 363 -2.72 -6.52 -17.93
CA ASP A 363 -2.87 -7.98 -18.01
C ASP A 363 -1.80 -8.79 -17.27
N MET A 364 -1.17 -8.17 -16.27
CA MET A 364 -0.15 -8.82 -15.44
C MET A 364 -0.56 -8.83 -13.97
N GLY A 365 -0.37 -9.98 -13.33
CA GLY A 365 -0.66 -10.17 -11.92
C GLY A 365 -0.16 -11.52 -11.44
N LEU A 366 -0.24 -11.72 -10.12
CA LEU A 366 0.05 -12.99 -9.48
C LEU A 366 -1.26 -13.69 -9.12
N ARG A 367 -1.35 -14.98 -9.44
CA ARG A 367 -2.40 -15.84 -8.92
C ARG A 367 -2.07 -16.28 -7.51
N ASP A 368 -0.82 -16.70 -7.30
CA ASP A 368 -0.28 -17.09 -6.00
C ASP A 368 1.26 -16.97 -6.00
N MET A 369 1.82 -17.04 -4.80
CA MET A 369 3.27 -17.04 -4.55
C MET A 369 3.59 -18.08 -3.47
N SER A 370 4.76 -18.72 -3.57
CA SER A 370 5.21 -19.74 -2.61
C SER A 370 6.70 -19.65 -2.40
N THR A 371 7.12 -19.61 -1.13
CA THR A 371 8.54 -19.58 -0.75
C THR A 371 9.01 -20.96 -0.29
N ILE A 372 10.16 -21.41 -0.79
CA ILE A 372 10.79 -22.68 -0.42
C ILE A 372 12.01 -22.39 0.46
N TYR A 373 12.06 -23.04 1.63
CA TYR A 373 13.18 -22.96 2.56
C TYR A 373 13.57 -24.32 3.14
N ILE A 374 14.79 -24.40 3.62
CA ILE A 374 15.30 -25.54 4.39
C ILE A 374 15.72 -25.02 5.77
N PRO A 375 15.20 -25.61 6.87
CA PRO A 375 15.72 -25.32 8.20
C PRO A 375 17.20 -25.71 8.30
N ASP A 376 18.06 -24.87 8.89
CA ASP A 376 19.42 -25.31 9.18
C ASP A 376 19.36 -26.48 10.18
N ARG A 377 19.80 -27.66 9.76
CA ARG A 377 20.02 -28.77 10.69
C ARG A 377 21.29 -28.47 11.49
N THR A 378 21.19 -28.50 12.81
CA THR A 378 22.38 -28.57 13.66
C THR A 378 23.11 -29.85 13.30
N ILE A 379 24.31 -29.77 12.72
CA ILE A 379 25.28 -30.86 12.89
C ILE A 379 25.65 -30.75 14.38
N LYS A 380 25.13 -31.68 15.18
CA LYS A 380 25.51 -31.80 16.60
C LYS A 380 26.96 -32.21 16.70
#